data_AF-A0A5R9IJH3-F1
#
_entry.id   AF-A0A5R9IJH3-F1
#
_cell.length_a   1.000
_cell.length_b   1.000
_cell.length_c   1.000
_cell.angle_alpha   90.00
_cell.angle_beta   90.00
_cell.angle_gamma   90.00
#
_symmetry.space_group_name_H-M   'P 1'
#
loop_
_entity.id
_entity.type
_entity.pdbx_description
1 polymer ?
#
loop_
_entity_poly.entity_id
_entity_poly.type
_entity_poly.pdbx_seq_one_letter_code
_entity_poly.pdbx_strand_id
1 'polypeptide(L)'
;MLFASFSDARASDKSDFSLKQHCPPSFEKNAKGHCMLRTMYEFYDSVQNRGVGGTQTSLPDHRDGFTPAQIDLGRFLFFDPLLSKDGSLSCASCHQPDKGFSDDLDRSVGITGEKVTRSAPTLWNVAFLDKFFWDGRADTLEEQAVGPLFDPKEMGNNPQQLLASLRENSVYPGMFKQAFPQSHQIEIAQIATALTAFQTSLISLNSRYDQYAHGFHDALNENEIKGLNIFRSFVARCAECHQPPLFTNSQIAVIGTPEPEGLPFDPGAQVPFNDKRMRGGFKVPTLRNIAKTAPYMHSGGMGSLKEAAEFYTKGRGHAIPEREELLIHWHIWEPNLTDEELDRIVDFLHTLSDESLAPQIPEVLPSGLPAVDAKFAARKQRQKNLSGDKPMPLSSKNNKQMASSINNQQQDNVKEVSGDIYE
;
A
#
# COMPACT_ATOMS: atom_id res chain seq x y z
N MET A 1 53.46 27.64 35.81
CA MET A 1 52.46 28.19 34.86
C MET A 1 52.81 27.62 33.51
N LEU A 2 51.98 26.92 32.72
CA LEU A 2 50.53 26.90 32.61
C LEU A 2 50.06 25.44 32.39
N PHE A 3 48.95 25.06 33.02
CA PHE A 3 48.11 23.96 32.57
C PHE A 3 47.21 24.48 31.45
N ALA A 4 47.27 23.89 30.26
CA ALA A 4 46.31 24.15 29.20
C ALA A 4 45.13 23.17 29.36
N SER A 5 44.01 23.68 29.85
CA SER A 5 42.72 22.98 29.81
C SER A 5 42.23 22.91 28.36
N PHE A 6 42.01 21.71 27.85
CA PHE A 6 41.16 21.53 26.68
C PHE A 6 39.70 21.62 27.16
N SER A 7 39.05 22.74 26.85
CA SER A 7 37.59 22.86 26.97
C SER A 7 36.93 21.97 25.92
N ASP A 8 36.07 21.09 26.40
CA ASP A 8 34.99 20.47 25.63
C ASP A 8 34.18 21.54 24.91
N ALA A 9 34.13 21.44 23.59
CA ALA A 9 33.24 22.24 22.77
C ALA A 9 32.72 21.39 21.61
N ARG A 10 31.60 20.69 21.88
CA ARG A 10 30.37 20.73 21.08
C ARG A 10 29.33 19.81 21.70
N ALA A 11 28.59 20.36 22.66
CA ALA A 11 27.19 19.97 22.82
C ALA A 11 26.48 20.43 21.53
N SER A 12 26.18 19.47 20.66
CA SER A 12 25.28 19.68 19.53
C SER A 12 23.93 20.15 20.06
N ASP A 13 23.41 21.23 19.50
CA ASP A 13 22.07 21.77 19.73
C ASP A 13 21.05 20.63 19.81
N LYS A 14 20.43 20.44 20.98
CA LYS A 14 19.26 19.57 21.10
C LYS A 14 18.13 20.32 20.40
N SER A 15 17.84 19.96 19.16
CA SER A 15 16.58 20.36 18.54
C SER A 15 15.45 19.96 19.48
N ASP A 16 14.73 20.93 20.02
CA ASP A 16 13.67 20.68 20.99
C ASP A 16 12.48 20.09 20.21
N PHE A 17 12.35 18.75 20.22
CA PHE A 17 11.27 18.06 19.52
C PHE A 17 9.95 18.30 20.26
N SER A 18 9.20 19.30 19.80
CA SER A 18 7.84 19.60 20.26
C SER A 18 6.81 19.00 19.32
N LEU A 19 5.86 18.25 19.88
CA LEU A 19 4.78 17.63 19.10
C LEU A 19 3.70 18.65 18.74
N LYS A 20 3.10 18.48 17.56
CA LYS A 20 2.03 19.34 17.06
C LYS A 20 0.86 19.44 18.06
N GLN A 21 0.32 20.66 18.19
CA GLN A 21 -0.84 20.97 19.05
C GLN A 21 -2.16 21.12 18.27
N HIS A 22 -2.07 21.13 16.94
CA HIS A 22 -3.18 21.24 16.01
C HIS A 22 -3.40 19.94 15.26
N CYS A 23 -4.66 19.63 14.98
CA CYS A 23 -5.03 18.46 14.20
C CYS A 23 -4.48 18.54 12.76
N PRO A 24 -4.22 17.37 12.13
CA PRO A 24 -3.87 17.33 10.73
C PRO A 24 -5.04 17.83 9.84
N PRO A 25 -4.79 18.11 8.55
CA PRO A 25 -5.85 18.41 7.59
C PRO A 25 -6.98 17.37 7.63
N SER A 26 -8.21 17.81 7.38
CA SER A 26 -9.45 17.01 7.50
C SER A 26 -9.84 16.60 8.93
N PHE A 27 -9.17 17.10 9.96
CA PHE A 27 -9.58 16.84 11.34
C PHE A 27 -9.85 18.14 12.11
N GLU A 28 -10.90 18.12 12.93
CA GLU A 28 -11.26 19.21 13.83
C GLU A 28 -11.03 18.78 15.29
N LYS A 29 -10.41 19.66 16.08
CA LYS A 29 -10.16 19.41 17.50
C LYS A 29 -11.43 19.67 18.31
N ASN A 30 -11.95 18.63 18.96
CA ASN A 30 -13.11 18.75 19.84
C ASN A 30 -12.74 19.37 21.21
N ALA A 31 -13.75 19.62 22.05
CA ALA A 31 -13.57 20.22 23.38
C ALA A 31 -12.71 19.37 24.35
N LYS A 32 -12.57 18.07 24.10
CA LYS A 32 -11.68 17.16 24.88
C LYS A 32 -10.24 17.17 24.34
N GLY A 33 -9.97 17.93 23.28
CA GLY A 33 -8.66 18.04 22.66
C GLY A 33 -8.34 16.93 21.67
N HIS A 34 -9.32 16.12 21.27
CA HIS A 34 -9.16 15.03 20.30
C HIS A 34 -9.51 15.48 18.89
N CYS A 35 -8.76 14.98 17.91
CA CYS A 35 -9.00 15.19 16.49
C CYS A 35 -10.11 14.25 16.02
N MET A 36 -11.20 14.85 15.56
CA MET A 36 -12.33 14.16 14.95
C MET A 36 -12.28 14.37 13.45
N LEU A 37 -12.45 13.30 12.68
CA LEU A 37 -12.45 13.39 11.22
C LEU A 37 -13.61 14.30 10.76
N ARG A 38 -13.37 15.04 9.67
CA ARG A 38 -14.32 15.91 8.97
C ARG A 38 -14.25 15.63 7.48
N THR A 39 -15.35 15.12 6.93
CA THR A 39 -15.45 14.83 5.49
C THR A 39 -16.80 15.24 4.93
N MET A 40 -16.84 15.47 3.62
CA MET A 40 -18.10 15.74 2.91
C MET A 40 -19.07 14.54 2.93
N TYR A 41 -18.57 13.34 3.23
CA TYR A 41 -19.39 12.14 3.37
C TYR A 41 -20.25 12.12 4.65
N GLU A 42 -20.00 13.01 5.61
CA GLU A 42 -20.82 13.17 6.82
C GLU A 42 -22.20 13.78 6.53
N PHE A 43 -22.38 14.40 5.36
CA PHE A 43 -23.65 15.01 4.95
C PHE A 43 -24.64 14.02 4.31
N TYR A 44 -24.30 12.72 4.25
CA TYR A 44 -25.13 11.70 3.62
C TYR A 44 -25.69 10.70 4.62
N ASP A 45 -26.94 10.29 4.40
CA ASP A 45 -27.55 9.19 5.14
C ASP A 45 -26.93 7.85 4.71
N SER A 46 -26.74 6.96 5.68
CA SER A 46 -26.32 5.58 5.39
C SER A 46 -27.41 4.86 4.59
N VAL A 47 -27.01 4.11 3.56
CA VAL A 47 -27.93 3.26 2.80
C VAL A 47 -28.40 2.03 3.60
N GLN A 48 -27.97 1.84 4.86
CA GLN A 48 -28.45 0.81 5.79
C GLN A 48 -28.52 -0.59 5.13
N ASN A 49 -27.48 -0.97 4.38
CA ASN A 49 -27.38 -2.24 3.65
C ASN A 49 -28.36 -2.45 2.47
N ARG A 50 -28.94 -1.40 1.88
CA ARG A 50 -29.94 -1.49 0.79
C ARG A 50 -29.40 -1.65 -0.64
N GLY A 51 -28.18 -2.16 -0.83
CA GLY A 51 -27.64 -2.51 -2.15
C GLY A 51 -26.38 -1.73 -2.56
N VAL A 52 -26.01 -1.84 -3.84
CA VAL A 52 -24.83 -1.17 -4.44
C VAL A 52 -24.98 0.35 -4.30
N GLY A 53 -24.27 0.92 -3.32
CA GLY A 53 -24.42 2.31 -2.90
C GLY A 53 -24.35 3.31 -4.05
N GLY A 54 -25.19 4.35 -3.96
CA GLY A 54 -25.09 5.51 -4.84
C GLY A 54 -23.86 6.35 -4.53
N THR A 55 -23.62 7.38 -5.35
CA THR A 55 -22.53 8.35 -5.14
C THR A 55 -22.62 9.10 -3.81
N GLN A 56 -23.79 9.15 -3.20
CA GLN A 56 -24.06 9.86 -1.94
C GLN A 56 -24.37 8.86 -0.82
N THR A 57 -23.33 8.16 -0.36
CA THR A 57 -23.42 7.16 0.71
C THR A 57 -22.46 7.53 1.83
N SER A 58 -22.88 7.36 3.09
CA SER A 58 -22.02 7.60 4.26
C SER A 58 -20.80 6.69 4.28
N LEU A 59 -19.75 7.12 4.98
CA LEU A 59 -18.63 6.24 5.35
C LEU A 59 -19.06 5.27 6.46
N PRO A 60 -18.40 4.11 6.59
CA PRO A 60 -18.59 3.24 7.76
C PRO A 60 -18.02 3.90 9.02
N ASP A 61 -18.30 3.28 10.17
CA ASP A 61 -17.64 3.63 11.43
C ASP A 61 -16.11 3.58 11.25
N HIS A 62 -15.42 4.50 11.90
CA HIS A 62 -13.99 4.68 11.70
C HIS A 62 -13.26 4.98 13.01
N ARG A 63 -11.97 4.69 13.00
CA ARG A 63 -11.09 4.90 14.14
C ARG A 63 -10.53 6.32 14.14
N ASP A 64 -11.01 7.17 15.04
CA ASP A 64 -10.46 8.51 15.31
C ASP A 64 -10.36 8.81 16.82
N GLY A 65 -10.31 10.09 17.20
CA GLY A 65 -10.37 10.50 18.61
C GLY A 65 -9.00 10.54 19.31
N PHE A 66 -7.92 10.67 18.55
CA PHE A 66 -6.57 10.85 19.08
C PHE A 66 -6.23 12.34 19.26
N THR A 67 -5.34 12.66 20.19
CA THR A 67 -4.83 14.04 20.31
C THR A 67 -3.86 14.37 19.17
N PRO A 68 -3.70 15.66 18.80
CA PRO A 68 -2.65 16.10 17.87
C PRO A 68 -1.25 15.55 18.18
N ALA A 69 -0.89 15.51 19.47
CA ALA A 69 0.41 15.03 19.91
C ALA A 69 0.57 13.52 19.69
N GLN A 70 -0.48 12.72 19.91
CA GLN A 70 -0.42 11.28 19.63
C GLN A 70 -0.24 10.99 18.13
N ILE A 71 -0.96 11.71 17.28
CA ILE A 71 -0.83 11.60 15.82
C ILE A 71 0.59 11.97 15.38
N ASP A 72 1.12 13.07 15.90
CA ASP A 72 2.45 13.56 15.49
C ASP A 72 3.58 12.69 16.04
N LEU A 73 3.45 12.13 17.25
CA LEU A 73 4.36 11.11 17.77
C LEU A 73 4.34 9.87 16.87
N GLY A 74 3.16 9.42 16.49
CA GLY A 74 2.98 8.32 15.54
C GLY A 74 3.69 8.57 14.21
N ARG A 75 3.60 9.80 13.69
CA ARG A 75 4.31 10.22 12.48
C ARG A 75 5.82 10.04 12.64
N PHE A 76 6.42 10.53 13.73
CA PHE A 76 7.85 10.32 13.96
C PHE A 76 8.21 8.84 14.05
N LEU A 77 7.48 8.05 14.83
CA LEU A 77 7.71 6.60 14.97
C LEU A 77 7.60 5.87 13.62
N PHE A 78 6.63 6.21 12.78
CA PHE A 78 6.39 5.58 11.49
C PHE A 78 7.58 5.70 10.52
N PHE A 79 8.26 6.85 10.55
CA PHE A 79 9.42 7.11 9.69
C PHE A 79 10.75 6.70 10.33
N ASP A 80 10.81 6.49 11.65
CA ASP A 80 12.06 6.28 12.38
C ASP A 80 12.55 4.82 12.35
N PRO A 81 13.74 4.53 11.78
CA PRO A 81 14.27 3.18 11.74
C PRO A 81 14.58 2.56 13.10
N LEU A 82 14.66 3.38 14.16
CA LEU A 82 14.92 2.93 15.54
C LEU A 82 13.97 1.80 15.98
N LEU A 83 12.79 1.70 15.38
CA LEU A 83 11.80 0.68 15.70
C LEU A 83 12.22 -0.73 15.23
N SER A 84 13.12 -0.85 14.25
CA SER A 84 13.64 -2.14 13.79
C SER A 84 14.81 -2.62 14.65
N LYS A 85 15.07 -3.93 14.65
CA LYS A 85 16.11 -4.56 15.47
C LYS A 85 17.50 -3.95 15.27
N ASP A 86 17.84 -3.54 14.06
CA ASP A 86 19.17 -3.05 13.69
C ASP A 86 19.19 -1.60 13.23
N GLY A 87 18.06 -0.87 13.36
CA GLY A 87 17.96 0.51 12.91
C GLY A 87 17.94 0.67 11.39
N SER A 88 17.63 -0.38 10.63
CA SER A 88 17.75 -0.35 9.17
C SER A 88 16.43 -0.29 8.39
N LEU A 89 15.28 -0.41 9.09
CA LEU A 89 13.92 -0.35 8.52
C LEU A 89 12.98 0.45 9.43
N SER A 90 12.01 1.12 8.81
CA SER A 90 10.86 1.76 9.45
C SER A 90 9.58 1.35 8.72
N CYS A 91 8.40 1.74 9.23
CA CYS A 91 7.14 1.48 8.53
C CYS A 91 7.15 2.09 7.11
N ALA A 92 7.74 3.28 6.96
CA ALA A 92 7.92 3.96 5.68
C ALA A 92 8.84 3.23 4.68
N SER A 93 9.56 2.17 5.10
CA SER A 93 10.35 1.35 4.17
C SER A 93 9.47 0.53 3.23
N CYS A 94 8.31 0.07 3.73
CA CYS A 94 7.33 -0.72 2.97
C CYS A 94 6.08 0.10 2.59
N HIS A 95 5.86 1.24 3.25
CA HIS A 95 4.71 2.11 3.05
C HIS A 95 5.17 3.55 2.76
N GLN A 96 5.69 3.76 1.56
CA GLN A 96 6.31 5.01 1.11
C GLN A 96 5.24 6.03 0.67
N PRO A 97 5.24 7.26 1.20
CA PRO A 97 4.23 8.27 0.86
C PRO A 97 4.14 8.60 -0.63
N ASP A 98 5.25 8.59 -1.37
CA ASP A 98 5.30 8.89 -2.81
C ASP A 98 4.89 7.70 -3.71
N LYS A 99 4.54 6.57 -3.10
CA LYS A 99 4.08 5.33 -3.74
C LYS A 99 2.69 4.93 -3.25
N GLY A 100 1.84 5.90 -2.93
CA GLY A 100 0.50 5.62 -2.40
C GLY A 100 0.51 4.86 -1.07
N PHE A 101 1.55 5.00 -0.25
CA PHE A 101 1.78 4.20 0.95
C PHE A 101 1.90 2.68 0.69
N SER A 102 2.39 2.28 -0.49
CA SER A 102 3.03 0.97 -0.75
C SER A 102 4.53 1.16 -0.99
N ASP A 103 5.24 0.19 -1.57
CA ASP A 103 6.68 0.25 -1.82
C ASP A 103 7.11 0.08 -3.28
N ASP A 104 6.18 0.02 -4.24
CA ASP A 104 6.47 -0.20 -5.67
C ASP A 104 7.19 -1.54 -5.94
N LEU A 105 7.00 -2.53 -5.05
CA LEU A 105 7.57 -3.87 -5.15
C LEU A 105 6.46 -4.92 -5.19
N ASP A 106 6.76 -6.07 -5.81
CA ASP A 106 5.88 -7.23 -5.77
C ASP A 106 5.63 -7.71 -4.34
N ARG A 107 6.71 -7.79 -3.55
CA ARG A 107 6.69 -8.12 -2.13
C ARG A 107 7.81 -7.34 -1.44
N SER A 108 7.49 -6.78 -0.28
CA SER A 108 8.42 -5.96 0.48
C SER A 108 9.69 -6.71 0.87
N VAL A 109 10.79 -5.99 1.06
CA VAL A 109 12.05 -6.56 1.53
C VAL A 109 12.24 -6.20 3.00
N GLY A 110 12.23 -7.20 3.86
CA GLY A 110 12.39 -6.99 5.29
C GLY A 110 13.84 -7.08 5.77
N ILE A 111 14.03 -7.25 7.09
CA ILE A 111 15.34 -7.10 7.75
C ILE A 111 16.35 -8.17 7.32
N THR A 112 15.87 -9.34 6.91
CA THR A 112 16.73 -10.42 6.37
C THR A 112 17.30 -10.08 4.99
N GLY A 113 16.75 -9.07 4.31
CA GLY A 113 17.06 -8.74 2.93
C GLY A 113 16.37 -9.66 1.91
N GLU A 114 15.52 -10.58 2.36
CA GLU A 114 14.66 -11.41 1.52
C GLU A 114 13.27 -10.76 1.37
N LYS A 115 12.55 -11.13 0.31
CA LYS A 115 11.16 -10.71 0.11
C LYS A 115 10.25 -11.40 1.11
N VAL A 116 9.32 -10.66 1.70
CA VAL A 116 8.26 -11.20 2.55
C VAL A 116 7.22 -11.95 1.70
N THR A 117 6.20 -12.50 2.35
CA THR A 117 5.22 -13.36 1.67
C THR A 117 4.29 -12.59 0.72
N ARG A 118 3.94 -11.34 1.04
CA ARG A 118 2.89 -10.57 0.34
C ARG A 118 3.32 -9.14 0.01
N SER A 119 2.63 -8.53 -0.93
CA SER A 119 2.73 -7.10 -1.25
C SER A 119 2.23 -6.25 -0.07
N ALA A 120 2.85 -5.09 0.12
CA ALA A 120 2.38 -4.10 1.10
C ALA A 120 1.14 -3.38 0.56
N PRO A 121 -0.05 -3.54 1.18
CA PRO A 121 -1.22 -2.78 0.76
C PRO A 121 -1.04 -1.29 1.12
N THR A 122 -1.79 -0.42 0.45
CA THR A 122 -1.86 1.00 0.84
C THR A 122 -2.38 1.17 2.27
N LEU A 123 -1.91 2.22 2.95
CA LEU A 123 -2.43 2.66 4.25
C LEU A 123 -3.47 3.78 4.12
N TRP A 124 -3.74 4.28 2.91
CA TRP A 124 -4.78 5.27 2.70
C TRP A 124 -6.14 4.75 3.16
N ASN A 125 -6.85 5.55 3.96
CA ASN A 125 -8.17 5.24 4.52
C ASN A 125 -8.20 3.98 5.40
N VAL A 126 -7.08 3.59 6.00
CA VAL A 126 -7.01 2.43 6.92
C VAL A 126 -7.89 2.60 8.18
N ALA A 127 -8.24 3.84 8.52
CA ALA A 127 -9.14 4.17 9.63
C ALA A 127 -10.54 3.52 9.54
N PHE A 128 -10.97 3.17 8.33
CA PHE A 128 -12.31 2.66 8.05
C PHE A 128 -12.36 1.12 7.89
N LEU A 129 -11.22 0.44 8.04
CA LEU A 129 -11.16 -1.00 7.93
C LEU A 129 -11.46 -1.65 9.28
N ASP A 130 -12.17 -2.78 9.23
CA ASP A 130 -12.50 -3.64 10.36
C ASP A 130 -11.75 -4.99 10.34
N LYS A 131 -11.01 -5.25 9.26
CA LYS A 131 -10.13 -6.40 9.07
C LYS A 131 -8.81 -5.97 8.46
N PHE A 132 -7.72 -6.47 9.03
CA PHE A 132 -6.36 -6.07 8.67
C PHE A 132 -5.54 -7.23 8.14
N PHE A 133 -4.48 -6.89 7.40
CA PHE A 133 -3.73 -7.78 6.50
C PHE A 133 -4.57 -8.36 5.35
N TRP A 134 -3.87 -8.96 4.39
CA TRP A 134 -4.49 -9.64 3.24
C TRP A 134 -5.33 -10.86 3.62
N ASP A 135 -4.98 -11.57 4.69
CA ASP A 135 -5.71 -12.75 5.16
C ASP A 135 -6.75 -12.45 6.25
N GLY A 136 -6.92 -11.17 6.63
CA GLY A 136 -7.89 -10.74 7.63
C GLY A 136 -7.61 -11.26 9.04
N ARG A 137 -6.36 -11.61 9.36
CA ARG A 137 -5.99 -12.25 10.64
C ARG A 137 -6.02 -11.33 11.86
N ALA A 138 -6.06 -10.02 11.67
CA ALA A 138 -6.11 -9.04 12.75
C ALA A 138 -7.40 -8.24 12.67
N ASP A 139 -8.02 -8.02 13.83
CA ASP A 139 -9.33 -7.35 13.96
C ASP A 139 -9.18 -5.87 14.38
N THR A 140 -7.97 -5.43 14.74
CA THR A 140 -7.69 -4.03 15.09
C THR A 140 -6.43 -3.50 14.42
N LEU A 141 -6.39 -2.19 14.18
CA LEU A 141 -5.21 -1.54 13.61
C LEU A 141 -4.04 -1.54 14.62
N GLU A 142 -4.33 -1.44 15.92
CA GLU A 142 -3.33 -1.58 16.98
C GLU A 142 -2.65 -2.97 16.94
N GLU A 143 -3.41 -4.05 16.74
CA GLU A 143 -2.86 -5.40 16.56
C GLU A 143 -2.01 -5.49 15.28
N GLN A 144 -2.52 -4.95 14.16
CA GLN A 144 -1.79 -4.91 12.90
C GLN A 144 -0.46 -4.15 13.04
N ALA A 145 -0.46 -2.97 13.67
CA ALA A 145 0.70 -2.10 13.78
C ALA A 145 1.82 -2.74 14.62
N VAL A 146 1.47 -3.65 15.54
CA VAL A 146 2.43 -4.39 16.37
C VAL A 146 3.07 -5.56 15.63
N GLY A 147 2.35 -6.20 14.70
CA GLY A 147 2.83 -7.39 13.97
C GLY A 147 4.21 -7.17 13.32
N PRO A 148 4.36 -6.19 12.40
CA PRO A 148 5.61 -5.97 11.68
C PRO A 148 6.80 -5.58 12.56
N LEU A 149 6.57 -4.96 13.72
CA LEU A 149 7.63 -4.62 14.67
C LEU A 149 8.40 -5.86 15.12
N PHE A 150 7.70 -6.98 15.28
CA PHE A 150 8.21 -8.19 15.92
C PHE A 150 8.29 -9.39 14.98
N ASP A 151 7.75 -9.30 13.76
CA ASP A 151 7.93 -10.35 12.77
C ASP A 151 9.43 -10.45 12.36
N PRO A 152 10.07 -11.62 12.51
CA PRO A 152 11.49 -11.81 12.22
C PRO A 152 11.86 -11.60 10.74
N LYS A 153 10.87 -11.64 9.83
CA LYS A 153 11.05 -11.38 8.40
C LYS A 153 10.79 -9.92 8.03
N GLU A 154 10.18 -9.13 8.90
CA GLU A 154 9.89 -7.70 8.66
C GLU A 154 10.89 -6.82 9.43
N MET A 155 10.54 -6.28 10.60
CA MET A 155 11.44 -5.40 11.38
C MET A 155 12.25 -6.15 12.44
N GLY A 156 11.84 -7.38 12.79
CA GLY A 156 12.58 -8.36 13.59
C GLY A 156 12.96 -7.93 15.00
N ASN A 157 12.36 -6.87 15.56
CA ASN A 157 12.66 -6.41 16.90
C ASN A 157 11.98 -7.30 17.96
N ASN A 158 12.16 -7.00 19.23
CA ASN A 158 11.40 -7.60 20.33
C ASN A 158 10.96 -6.52 21.33
N PRO A 159 9.92 -6.77 22.14
CA PRO A 159 9.39 -5.75 23.05
C PRO A 159 10.42 -5.16 24.01
N GLN A 160 11.31 -6.00 24.56
CA GLN A 160 12.31 -5.57 25.55
C GLN A 160 13.33 -4.63 24.92
N GLN A 161 13.87 -5.00 23.76
CA GLN A 161 14.83 -4.20 23.02
C GLN A 161 14.20 -2.88 22.52
N LEU A 162 13.01 -2.93 21.92
CA LEU A 162 12.33 -1.73 21.43
C LEU A 162 12.09 -0.71 22.56
N LEU A 163 11.61 -1.17 23.72
CA LEU A 163 11.40 -0.31 24.88
C LEU A 163 12.72 0.26 25.42
N ALA A 164 13.80 -0.54 25.44
CA ALA A 164 15.12 -0.05 25.84
C ALA A 164 15.61 1.05 24.88
N SER A 165 15.55 0.82 23.56
CA SER A 165 15.96 1.79 22.54
C SER A 165 15.20 3.12 22.64
N LEU A 166 13.89 3.08 22.87
CA LEU A 166 13.08 4.31 23.04
C LEU A 166 13.35 5.03 24.36
N ARG A 167 13.63 4.30 25.45
CA ARG A 167 13.92 4.89 26.77
C ARG A 167 15.33 5.48 26.87
N GLU A 168 16.29 4.87 26.19
CA GLU A 168 17.69 5.33 26.13
C GLU A 168 17.89 6.49 25.15
N ASN A 169 16.98 6.66 24.18
CA ASN A 169 16.99 7.81 23.30
C ASN A 169 16.74 9.11 24.09
N SER A 170 17.54 10.16 23.82
CA SER A 170 17.48 11.41 24.59
C SER A 170 16.24 12.28 24.35
N VAL A 171 15.42 11.95 23.33
CA VAL A 171 14.29 12.75 22.84
C VAL A 171 12.96 12.06 23.10
N TYR A 172 12.83 10.76 22.77
CA TYR A 172 11.56 10.03 22.85
C TYR A 172 10.87 10.08 24.22
N PRO A 173 11.55 9.94 25.38
CA PRO A 173 10.88 10.06 26.68
C PRO A 173 10.12 11.39 26.85
N GLY A 174 10.67 12.50 26.33
CA GLY A 174 10.00 13.79 26.34
C GLY A 174 8.77 13.84 25.42
N MET A 175 8.88 13.27 24.21
CA MET A 175 7.76 13.21 23.26
C MET A 175 6.63 12.30 23.76
N PHE A 176 6.95 11.14 24.34
CA PHE A 176 5.94 10.26 24.96
C PHE A 176 5.24 10.94 26.13
N LYS A 177 5.95 11.73 26.94
CA LYS A 177 5.32 12.53 28.01
C LYS A 177 4.37 13.60 27.47
N GLN A 178 4.68 14.22 26.32
CA GLN A 178 3.78 15.17 25.65
C GLN A 178 2.52 14.48 25.10
N ALA A 179 2.65 13.30 24.49
CA ALA A 179 1.52 12.56 23.90
C ALA A 179 0.68 11.78 24.91
N PHE A 180 1.29 11.32 26.01
CA PHE A 180 0.67 10.48 27.04
C PHE A 180 0.98 11.01 28.45
N PRO A 181 0.45 12.19 28.83
CA PRO A 181 0.81 12.87 30.07
C PRO A 181 0.42 12.10 31.35
N GLN A 182 -0.51 11.15 31.25
CA GLN A 182 -0.96 10.31 32.36
C GLN A 182 -0.10 9.04 32.55
N SER A 183 0.88 8.81 31.68
CA SER A 183 1.72 7.62 31.73
C SER A 183 3.09 7.93 32.35
N HIS A 184 3.59 6.99 33.15
CA HIS A 184 4.88 7.13 33.84
C HIS A 184 6.05 6.47 33.10
N GLN A 185 5.77 5.55 32.18
CA GLN A 185 6.76 4.82 31.41
C GLN A 185 6.25 4.59 29.98
N ILE A 186 7.21 4.41 29.05
CA ILE A 186 6.92 3.99 27.68
C ILE A 186 6.55 2.50 27.69
N GLU A 187 5.47 2.15 27.02
CA GLU A 187 4.90 0.81 26.89
C GLU A 187 4.51 0.52 25.44
N ILE A 188 4.47 -0.77 25.07
CA ILE A 188 4.11 -1.19 23.71
C ILE A 188 2.72 -0.68 23.30
N ALA A 189 1.77 -0.64 24.24
CA ALA A 189 0.42 -0.14 23.98
C ALA A 189 0.40 1.32 23.50
N GLN A 190 1.30 2.18 24.02
CA GLN A 190 1.39 3.57 23.60
C GLN A 190 2.06 3.71 22.23
N ILE A 191 3.05 2.86 21.93
CA ILE A 191 3.68 2.77 20.60
C ILE A 191 2.61 2.38 19.57
N ALA A 192 1.84 1.32 19.84
CA ALA A 192 0.73 0.88 19.00
C ALA A 192 -0.31 1.99 18.83
N THR A 193 -0.73 2.62 19.93
CA THR A 193 -1.70 3.73 19.90
C THR A 193 -1.20 4.91 19.06
N ALA A 194 0.07 5.31 19.19
CA ALA A 194 0.63 6.41 18.42
C ALA A 194 0.73 6.06 16.93
N LEU A 195 1.24 4.87 16.59
CA LEU A 195 1.30 4.38 15.20
C LEU A 195 -0.11 4.32 14.58
N THR A 196 -1.09 3.79 15.29
CA THR A 196 -2.49 3.79 14.87
C THR A 196 -2.99 5.22 14.67
N ALA A 197 -2.75 6.13 15.62
CA ALA A 197 -3.19 7.52 15.53
C ALA A 197 -2.68 8.22 14.25
N PHE A 198 -1.43 7.98 13.88
CA PHE A 198 -0.88 8.49 12.63
C PHE A 198 -1.52 7.82 11.41
N GLN A 199 -1.59 6.49 11.40
CA GLN A 199 -2.13 5.74 10.28
C GLN A 199 -3.59 6.08 10.00
N THR A 200 -4.42 6.30 11.04
CA THR A 200 -5.82 6.70 10.85
C THR A 200 -5.97 8.14 10.35
N SER A 201 -4.92 8.97 10.46
CA SER A 201 -4.92 10.32 9.87
C SER A 201 -4.64 10.33 8.36
N LEU A 202 -4.28 9.19 7.76
CA LEU A 202 -4.03 9.05 6.32
C LEU A 202 -5.36 8.95 5.57
N ILE A 203 -5.96 10.10 5.26
CA ILE A 203 -7.27 10.22 4.61
C ILE A 203 -7.14 10.64 3.14
N SER A 204 -7.80 9.90 2.26
CA SER A 204 -7.89 10.14 0.81
C SER A 204 -9.35 10.12 0.39
N LEU A 205 -10.02 11.27 0.47
CA LEU A 205 -11.47 11.43 0.23
C LEU A 205 -11.80 12.73 -0.53
N ASN A 206 -10.86 13.26 -1.32
CA ASN A 206 -11.05 14.44 -2.17
C ASN A 206 -10.56 14.24 -3.63
N SER A 207 -10.58 12.99 -4.10
CA SER A 207 -10.28 12.62 -5.48
C SER A 207 -11.30 13.20 -6.46
N ARG A 208 -11.02 13.08 -7.77
CA ARG A 208 -11.96 13.51 -8.81
C ARG A 208 -13.28 12.73 -8.75
N TYR A 209 -13.21 11.45 -8.37
CA TYR A 209 -14.43 10.68 -8.07
C TYR A 209 -15.20 11.27 -6.89
N ASP A 210 -14.54 11.70 -5.82
CA ASP A 210 -15.22 12.29 -4.67
C ASP A 210 -15.95 13.57 -5.06
N GLN A 211 -15.29 14.45 -5.81
CA GLN A 211 -15.91 15.69 -6.31
C GLN A 211 -17.15 15.39 -7.17
N TYR A 212 -17.06 14.41 -8.08
CA TYR A 212 -18.20 13.93 -8.85
C TYR A 212 -19.30 13.35 -7.95
N ALA A 213 -18.93 12.57 -6.94
CA ALA A 213 -19.84 11.95 -6.00
C ALA A 213 -20.56 12.98 -5.13
N HIS A 214 -19.91 14.12 -4.87
CA HIS A 214 -20.46 15.30 -4.19
C HIS A 214 -21.18 16.30 -5.11
N GLY A 215 -21.43 15.94 -6.37
CA GLY A 215 -22.29 16.69 -7.29
C GLY A 215 -21.54 17.63 -8.24
N PHE A 216 -20.20 17.68 -8.21
CA PHE A 216 -19.42 18.38 -9.23
C PHE A 216 -19.18 17.46 -10.42
N HIS A 217 -20.19 17.32 -11.28
CA HIS A 217 -20.19 16.35 -12.38
C HIS A 217 -19.06 16.57 -13.41
N ASP A 218 -18.63 17.81 -13.61
CA ASP A 218 -17.51 18.15 -14.52
C ASP A 218 -16.15 17.66 -14.01
N ALA A 219 -16.07 17.12 -12.79
CA ALA A 219 -14.85 16.49 -12.27
C ALA A 219 -14.44 15.25 -13.08
N LEU A 220 -15.38 14.55 -13.72
CA LEU A 220 -15.13 13.40 -14.58
C LEU A 220 -15.45 13.71 -16.04
N ASN A 221 -14.61 13.22 -16.94
CA ASN A 221 -14.86 13.27 -18.38
C ASN A 221 -15.71 12.08 -18.85
N GLU A 222 -16.10 12.09 -20.12
CA GLU A 222 -16.97 11.05 -20.69
C GLU A 222 -16.39 9.63 -20.61
N ASN A 223 -15.08 9.45 -20.77
CA ASN A 223 -14.44 8.14 -20.73
C ASN A 223 -14.39 7.58 -19.30
N GLU A 224 -14.11 8.43 -18.32
CA GLU A 224 -14.13 8.06 -16.91
C GLU A 224 -15.56 7.74 -16.44
N ILE A 225 -16.57 8.46 -16.93
CA ILE A 225 -17.98 8.15 -16.67
C ILE A 225 -18.37 6.81 -17.30
N LYS A 226 -17.94 6.52 -18.53
CA LYS A 226 -18.11 5.18 -19.15
C LYS A 226 -17.47 4.10 -18.28
N GLY A 227 -16.25 4.34 -17.79
CA GLY A 227 -15.54 3.44 -16.88
C GLY A 227 -16.29 3.16 -15.59
N LEU A 228 -16.79 4.23 -14.94
CA LEU A 228 -17.63 4.12 -13.74
C LEU A 228 -18.91 3.30 -14.01
N ASN A 229 -19.53 3.47 -15.18
CA ASN A 229 -20.72 2.73 -15.57
C ASN A 229 -20.44 1.25 -15.82
N ILE A 230 -19.32 0.91 -16.46
CA ILE A 230 -18.88 -0.48 -16.63
C ILE A 230 -18.58 -1.10 -15.26
N PHE A 231 -17.82 -0.40 -14.41
CA PHE A 231 -17.46 -0.85 -13.07
C PHE A 231 -18.67 -1.22 -12.19
N ARG A 232 -19.75 -0.43 -12.26
CA ARG A 232 -21.01 -0.69 -11.53
C ARG A 232 -21.99 -1.61 -12.26
N SER A 233 -21.66 -2.06 -13.47
CA SER A 233 -22.58 -2.84 -14.29
C SER A 233 -22.78 -4.25 -13.74
N PHE A 234 -23.93 -4.84 -14.03
CA PHE A 234 -24.21 -6.25 -13.72
C PHE A 234 -23.39 -7.25 -14.55
N VAL A 235 -22.70 -6.75 -15.59
CA VAL A 235 -21.78 -7.53 -16.43
C VAL A 235 -20.42 -7.65 -15.74
N ALA A 236 -19.78 -6.52 -15.43
CA ALA A 236 -18.44 -6.51 -14.82
C ALA A 236 -18.46 -6.82 -13.32
N ARG A 237 -19.51 -6.41 -12.59
CA ARG A 237 -19.74 -6.71 -11.15
C ARG A 237 -18.64 -6.27 -10.20
N CYS A 238 -17.75 -5.35 -10.60
CA CYS A 238 -16.63 -4.89 -9.77
C CYS A 238 -17.13 -4.29 -8.45
N ALA A 239 -18.20 -3.50 -8.51
CA ALA A 239 -18.82 -2.83 -7.37
C ALA A 239 -19.48 -3.78 -6.34
N GLU A 240 -19.64 -5.07 -6.64
CA GLU A 240 -20.20 -6.03 -5.68
C GLU A 240 -19.23 -6.34 -4.53
N CYS A 241 -17.92 -6.27 -4.80
CA CYS A 241 -16.86 -6.40 -3.81
C CYS A 241 -16.21 -5.05 -3.50
N HIS A 242 -15.96 -4.23 -4.51
CA HIS A 242 -15.31 -2.92 -4.37
C HIS A 242 -16.34 -1.80 -4.23
N GLN A 243 -17.07 -1.82 -3.12
CA GLN A 243 -18.20 -0.93 -2.86
C GLN A 243 -17.76 0.51 -2.51
N PRO A 244 -18.30 1.55 -3.18
CA PRO A 244 -18.08 2.94 -2.76
C PRO A 244 -18.65 3.22 -1.36
N PRO A 245 -18.14 4.24 -0.64
CA PRO A 245 -17.12 5.18 -1.08
C PRO A 245 -15.69 4.66 -0.91
N LEU A 246 -15.43 3.60 -0.16
CA LEU A 246 -14.05 3.12 0.08
C LEU A 246 -13.54 2.14 -0.98
N PHE A 247 -14.39 1.73 -1.93
CA PHE A 247 -14.09 0.75 -2.96
C PHE A 247 -13.59 -0.58 -2.39
N THR A 248 -14.18 -0.97 -1.27
CA THR A 248 -13.98 -2.26 -0.59
C THR A 248 -15.16 -2.49 0.35
N ASN A 249 -15.51 -3.74 0.54
CA ASN A 249 -16.43 -4.19 1.57
C ASN A 249 -15.71 -4.93 2.73
N SER A 250 -14.36 -4.94 2.72
CA SER A 250 -13.49 -5.63 3.69
C SER A 250 -13.73 -7.14 3.85
N GLN A 251 -14.52 -7.76 2.98
CA GLN A 251 -14.81 -9.20 3.04
C GLN A 251 -13.64 -10.02 2.51
N ILE A 252 -13.58 -11.29 2.91
CA ILE A 252 -12.67 -12.27 2.30
C ILE A 252 -13.31 -12.84 1.03
N ALA A 253 -12.60 -12.78 -0.09
CA ALA A 253 -13.00 -13.39 -1.35
C ALA A 253 -11.89 -14.27 -1.92
N VAL A 254 -12.29 -15.41 -2.48
CA VAL A 254 -11.39 -16.31 -3.22
C VAL A 254 -11.59 -16.03 -4.71
N ILE A 255 -10.59 -15.47 -5.38
CA ILE A 255 -10.70 -15.08 -6.80
C ILE A 255 -9.88 -15.97 -7.74
N GLY A 256 -8.97 -16.79 -7.22
CA GLY A 256 -8.15 -17.71 -8.01
C GLY A 256 -6.97 -17.06 -8.72
N THR A 257 -6.43 -15.98 -8.17
CA THR A 257 -5.20 -15.35 -8.68
C THR A 257 -4.03 -16.33 -8.54
N PRO A 258 -3.22 -16.54 -9.60
CA PRO A 258 -2.05 -17.41 -9.52
C PRO A 258 -0.92 -16.72 -8.76
N GLU A 259 0.02 -17.52 -8.25
CA GLU A 259 1.27 -16.98 -7.71
C GLU A 259 2.32 -16.77 -8.82
N PRO A 260 3.23 -15.81 -8.66
CA PRO A 260 4.43 -15.71 -9.48
C PRO A 260 5.21 -17.02 -9.56
N GLU A 261 5.88 -17.25 -10.69
CA GLU A 261 6.63 -18.49 -10.93
C GLU A 261 7.65 -18.77 -9.79
N GLY A 262 7.64 -20.01 -9.30
CA GLY A 262 8.53 -20.47 -8.23
C GLY A 262 8.04 -20.15 -6.82
N LEU A 263 6.93 -19.43 -6.65
CA LEU A 263 6.32 -19.24 -5.33
C LEU A 263 5.31 -20.34 -4.98
N PRO A 264 5.31 -20.82 -3.73
CA PRO A 264 4.28 -21.73 -3.27
C PRO A 264 2.93 -21.00 -3.19
N PHE A 265 1.85 -21.73 -3.46
CA PHE A 265 0.50 -21.20 -3.36
C PHE A 265 0.20 -20.70 -1.93
N ASP A 266 -0.23 -19.45 -1.79
CA ASP A 266 -0.58 -18.87 -0.51
C ASP A 266 -2.00 -19.31 -0.08
N PRO A 267 -2.13 -20.04 1.05
CA PRO A 267 -3.44 -20.50 1.53
C PRO A 267 -4.37 -19.34 1.95
N GLY A 268 -3.85 -18.13 2.13
CA GLY A 268 -4.64 -16.95 2.49
C GLY A 268 -5.37 -17.11 3.83
N ALA A 269 -6.63 -16.67 3.86
CA ALA A 269 -7.51 -16.71 5.00
C ALA A 269 -7.80 -18.14 5.55
N GLN A 270 -7.48 -19.21 4.80
CA GLN A 270 -7.61 -20.57 5.33
C GLN A 270 -6.89 -20.76 6.66
N VAL A 271 -5.69 -20.18 6.82
CA VAL A 271 -4.85 -20.37 8.01
C VAL A 271 -5.46 -19.68 9.25
N PRO A 272 -5.69 -18.35 9.25
CA PRO A 272 -6.24 -17.67 10.43
C PRO A 272 -7.67 -18.10 10.78
N PHE A 273 -8.51 -18.43 9.78
CA PHE A 273 -9.90 -18.85 10.03
C PHE A 273 -10.06 -20.36 10.24
N ASN A 274 -9.01 -21.16 10.00
CA ASN A 274 -9.06 -22.62 10.03
C ASN A 274 -10.21 -23.22 9.19
N ASP A 275 -10.45 -22.64 8.02
CA ASP A 275 -11.55 -23.03 7.12
C ASP A 275 -11.02 -23.31 5.70
N LYS A 276 -11.13 -24.57 5.26
CA LYS A 276 -10.71 -25.00 3.92
C LYS A 276 -11.43 -24.25 2.80
N ARG A 277 -12.64 -23.75 3.04
CA ARG A 277 -13.41 -22.95 2.06
C ARG A 277 -12.78 -21.59 1.78
N MET A 278 -11.89 -21.11 2.65
CA MET A 278 -11.17 -19.84 2.51
C MET A 278 -9.76 -20.01 1.92
N ARG A 279 -9.44 -21.18 1.35
CA ARG A 279 -8.16 -21.41 0.67
C ARG A 279 -7.99 -20.45 -0.50
N GLY A 280 -6.86 -19.73 -0.53
CA GLY A 280 -6.60 -18.66 -1.50
C GLY A 280 -7.52 -17.45 -1.35
N GLY A 281 -8.16 -17.32 -0.18
CA GLY A 281 -9.06 -16.22 0.15
C GLY A 281 -8.28 -15.03 0.69
N PHE A 282 -8.57 -13.85 0.15
CA PHE A 282 -7.96 -12.60 0.59
C PHE A 282 -9.01 -11.53 0.81
N LYS A 283 -8.73 -10.63 1.76
CA LYS A 283 -9.51 -9.43 2.02
C LYS A 283 -9.54 -8.57 0.76
N VAL A 284 -10.73 -8.19 0.32
CA VAL A 284 -10.93 -7.27 -0.79
C VAL A 284 -10.20 -5.95 -0.47
N PRO A 285 -9.16 -5.56 -1.23
CA PRO A 285 -8.44 -4.32 -0.96
C PRO A 285 -9.28 -3.11 -1.39
N THR A 286 -8.99 -1.94 -0.81
CA THR A 286 -9.51 -0.67 -1.32
C THR A 286 -8.92 -0.39 -2.70
N LEU A 287 -9.71 0.24 -3.58
CA LEU A 287 -9.20 0.78 -4.86
C LEU A 287 -8.86 2.28 -4.76
N ARG A 288 -9.00 2.89 -3.58
CA ARG A 288 -8.52 4.26 -3.33
C ARG A 288 -7.00 4.29 -3.57
N ASN A 289 -6.55 5.26 -4.35
CA ASN A 289 -5.14 5.39 -4.75
C ASN A 289 -4.53 4.19 -5.52
N ILE A 290 -5.34 3.28 -6.07
CA ILE A 290 -4.84 2.07 -6.76
C ILE A 290 -3.89 2.37 -7.94
N ALA A 291 -4.04 3.52 -8.60
CA ALA A 291 -3.16 3.94 -9.70
C ALA A 291 -1.70 4.21 -9.28
N LYS A 292 -1.39 4.21 -7.97
CA LYS A 292 -0.06 4.48 -7.41
C LYS A 292 0.59 3.28 -6.73
N THR A 293 -0.10 2.14 -6.68
CA THR A 293 0.30 1.00 -5.87
C THR A 293 0.59 -0.25 -6.71
N ALA A 294 1.08 -0.06 -7.92
CA ALA A 294 1.63 -1.18 -8.70
C ALA A 294 2.84 -1.79 -7.95
N PRO A 295 3.16 -3.07 -8.20
CA PRO A 295 2.35 -4.07 -8.89
C PRO A 295 1.16 -4.57 -8.05
N TYR A 296 0.21 -5.27 -8.68
CA TYR A 296 -1.11 -5.59 -8.12
C TYR A 296 -1.24 -7.03 -7.61
N MET A 297 -2.29 -7.26 -6.82
CA MET A 297 -2.62 -8.50 -6.10
C MET A 297 -1.75 -8.73 -4.85
N HIS A 298 -2.08 -9.76 -4.07
CA HIS A 298 -1.43 -10.04 -2.78
C HIS A 298 0.03 -10.47 -2.92
N SER A 299 0.45 -10.96 -4.10
CA SER A 299 1.83 -11.35 -4.40
C SER A 299 2.52 -10.45 -5.42
N GLY A 300 1.84 -9.38 -5.89
CA GLY A 300 2.42 -8.44 -6.84
C GLY A 300 2.63 -9.02 -8.25
N GLY A 301 1.81 -10.00 -8.64
CA GLY A 301 1.98 -10.74 -9.90
C GLY A 301 1.57 -10.01 -11.17
N MET A 302 0.94 -8.84 -11.07
CA MET A 302 0.41 -8.09 -12.22
C MET A 302 1.01 -6.69 -12.27
N GLY A 303 1.58 -6.30 -13.42
CA GLY A 303 2.34 -5.07 -13.58
C GLY A 303 1.52 -3.82 -13.91
N SER A 304 0.26 -3.97 -14.32
CA SER A 304 -0.61 -2.85 -14.72
C SER A 304 -2.06 -3.00 -14.25
N LEU A 305 -2.78 -1.88 -14.11
CA LEU A 305 -4.22 -1.91 -13.82
C LEU A 305 -4.99 -2.66 -14.90
N LYS A 306 -4.56 -2.53 -16.16
CA LYS A 306 -5.18 -3.22 -17.29
C LYS A 306 -5.03 -4.73 -17.15
N GLU A 307 -3.82 -5.22 -16.85
CA GLU A 307 -3.57 -6.64 -16.59
C GLU A 307 -4.39 -7.15 -15.39
N ALA A 308 -4.50 -6.35 -14.33
CA ALA A 308 -5.34 -6.67 -13.18
C ALA A 308 -6.84 -6.73 -13.53
N ALA A 309 -7.34 -5.84 -14.38
CA ALA A 309 -8.72 -5.87 -14.86
C ALA A 309 -8.96 -7.05 -15.82
N GLU A 310 -8.01 -7.33 -16.72
CA GLU A 310 -8.03 -8.47 -17.65
C GLU A 310 -8.10 -9.81 -16.92
N PHE A 311 -7.50 -9.93 -15.73
CA PHE A 311 -7.63 -11.15 -14.93
C PHE A 311 -9.09 -11.53 -14.69
N TYR A 312 -9.95 -10.56 -14.39
CA TYR A 312 -11.38 -10.80 -14.14
C TYR A 312 -12.15 -11.12 -15.43
N THR A 313 -11.71 -10.62 -16.59
CA THR A 313 -12.41 -10.83 -17.87
C THR A 313 -12.21 -12.23 -18.46
N LYS A 314 -11.08 -12.88 -18.13
CA LYS A 314 -10.72 -14.22 -18.60
C LYS A 314 -11.58 -15.35 -18.01
N GLY A 315 -12.51 -15.02 -17.13
CA GLY A 315 -13.52 -15.95 -16.64
C GLY A 315 -13.23 -16.56 -15.27
N ARG A 316 -14.20 -17.31 -14.75
CA ARG A 316 -14.12 -17.82 -13.39
C ARG A 316 -13.10 -18.94 -13.27
N GLY A 317 -12.07 -18.74 -12.45
CA GLY A 317 -11.11 -19.79 -12.12
C GLY A 317 -10.15 -20.16 -13.24
N HIS A 318 -10.01 -19.32 -14.27
CA HIS A 318 -9.17 -19.58 -15.45
C HIS A 318 -7.68 -19.78 -15.12
N ALA A 319 -7.21 -19.22 -14.00
CA ALA A 319 -5.81 -19.22 -13.59
C ALA A 319 -5.53 -20.07 -12.33
N ILE A 320 -6.48 -20.90 -11.90
CA ILE A 320 -6.27 -21.78 -10.74
C ILE A 320 -5.23 -22.84 -11.12
N PRO A 321 -4.16 -23.04 -10.33
CA PRO A 321 -3.20 -24.11 -10.58
C PRO A 321 -3.88 -25.49 -10.54
N GLU A 322 -3.48 -26.43 -11.41
CA GLU A 322 -4.11 -27.77 -11.54
C GLU A 322 -4.23 -28.56 -10.23
N ARG A 323 -3.38 -28.27 -9.24
CA ARG A 323 -3.33 -28.96 -7.95
C ARG A 323 -4.13 -28.28 -6.84
N GLU A 324 -4.75 -27.13 -7.14
CA GLU A 324 -5.46 -26.33 -6.16
C GLU A 324 -6.97 -26.45 -6.34
N GLU A 325 -7.68 -26.84 -5.28
CA GLU A 325 -9.15 -26.86 -5.24
C GLU A 325 -9.62 -25.63 -4.46
N LEU A 326 -10.21 -24.65 -5.16
CA LEU A 326 -10.63 -23.38 -4.58
C LEU A 326 -12.14 -23.17 -4.71
N LEU A 327 -12.76 -22.70 -3.62
CA LEU A 327 -14.16 -22.26 -3.64
C LEU A 327 -14.23 -20.81 -4.11
N ILE A 328 -14.18 -20.60 -5.43
CA ILE A 328 -14.20 -19.26 -6.02
C ILE A 328 -15.48 -18.50 -5.61
N HIS A 329 -15.32 -17.22 -5.30
CA HIS A 329 -16.42 -16.35 -4.89
C HIS A 329 -17.47 -16.22 -5.99
N TRP A 330 -18.75 -16.23 -5.63
CA TRP A 330 -19.86 -16.35 -6.60
C TRP A 330 -19.99 -15.14 -7.55
N HIS A 331 -19.53 -13.96 -7.15
CA HIS A 331 -19.50 -12.77 -8.01
C HIS A 331 -18.45 -12.83 -9.13
N ILE A 332 -17.45 -13.72 -9.02
CA ILE A 332 -16.47 -13.94 -10.10
C ILE A 332 -17.13 -14.77 -11.20
N TRP A 333 -17.17 -14.21 -12.40
CA TRP A 333 -17.91 -14.71 -13.56
C TRP A 333 -17.14 -14.41 -14.86
N GLU A 334 -17.76 -14.58 -16.02
CA GLU A 334 -17.21 -14.38 -17.37
C GLU A 334 -17.78 -13.11 -18.03
N PRO A 335 -17.32 -11.90 -17.65
CA PRO A 335 -17.90 -10.66 -18.17
C PRO A 335 -17.61 -10.42 -19.66
N ASN A 336 -16.56 -11.04 -20.20
CA ASN A 336 -16.13 -10.92 -21.60
C ASN A 336 -16.05 -9.46 -22.08
N LEU A 337 -15.43 -8.61 -21.26
CA LEU A 337 -15.22 -7.20 -21.55
C LEU A 337 -14.26 -7.03 -22.73
N THR A 338 -14.56 -6.07 -23.57
CA THR A 338 -13.69 -5.63 -24.68
C THR A 338 -12.47 -4.87 -24.17
N ASP A 339 -11.44 -4.75 -25.02
CA ASP A 339 -10.25 -3.94 -24.71
C ASP A 339 -10.59 -2.48 -24.41
N GLU A 340 -11.59 -1.91 -25.12
CA GLU A 340 -12.06 -0.56 -24.83
C GLU A 340 -12.69 -0.48 -23.44
N GLU A 341 -13.54 -1.44 -23.05
CA GLU A 341 -14.15 -1.43 -21.73
C GLU A 341 -13.12 -1.56 -20.61
N LEU A 342 -12.08 -2.37 -20.82
CA LEU A 342 -10.95 -2.47 -19.89
C LEU A 342 -10.21 -1.13 -19.77
N ASP A 343 -9.93 -0.46 -20.89
CA ASP A 343 -9.31 0.87 -20.88
C ASP A 343 -10.19 1.89 -20.13
N ARG A 344 -11.52 1.86 -20.32
CA ARG A 344 -12.44 2.74 -19.58
C ARG A 344 -12.46 2.44 -18.09
N ILE A 345 -12.40 1.16 -17.68
CA ILE A 345 -12.25 0.82 -16.25
C ILE A 345 -10.96 1.45 -15.70
N VAL A 346 -9.84 1.34 -16.42
CA VAL A 346 -8.57 1.95 -16.01
C VAL A 346 -8.69 3.47 -15.91
N ASP A 347 -9.30 4.13 -16.91
CA ASP A 347 -9.60 5.58 -16.87
C ASP A 347 -10.33 5.94 -15.57
N PHE A 348 -11.38 5.18 -15.21
CA PHE A 348 -12.12 5.37 -13.97
C PHE A 348 -11.27 5.14 -12.71
N LEU A 349 -10.45 4.08 -12.65
CA LEU A 349 -9.61 3.80 -11.48
C LEU A 349 -8.60 4.91 -11.19
N HIS A 350 -8.11 5.61 -12.22
CA HIS A 350 -7.26 6.80 -12.05
C HIS A 350 -7.98 7.96 -11.35
N THR A 351 -9.31 8.02 -11.42
CA THR A 351 -10.10 9.06 -10.75
C THR A 351 -10.18 8.88 -9.24
N LEU A 352 -9.79 7.71 -8.72
CA LEU A 352 -9.82 7.34 -7.31
C LEU A 352 -8.56 7.76 -6.54
N SER A 353 -7.64 8.45 -7.21
CA SER A 353 -6.40 8.93 -6.61
C SER A 353 -6.56 10.31 -5.97
N ASP A 354 -6.12 10.42 -4.73
CA ASP A 354 -5.98 11.65 -3.96
C ASP A 354 -4.84 11.47 -2.95
N GLU A 355 -3.79 12.28 -3.12
CA GLU A 355 -2.65 12.36 -2.20
C GLU A 355 -2.48 13.81 -1.70
N SER A 356 -3.50 14.65 -1.87
CA SER A 356 -3.44 16.09 -1.54
C SER A 356 -3.19 16.35 -0.05
N LEU A 357 -3.52 15.38 0.80
CA LEU A 357 -3.35 15.42 2.25
C LEU A 357 -2.20 14.53 2.74
N ALA A 358 -1.25 14.18 1.86
CA ALA A 358 -0.07 13.42 2.25
C ALA A 358 0.67 14.11 3.42
N PRO A 359 1.00 13.37 4.49
CA PRO A 359 1.67 13.92 5.66
C PRO A 359 3.11 14.33 5.31
N GLN A 360 3.61 15.34 6.02
CA GLN A 360 5.00 15.75 5.91
C GLN A 360 5.94 14.69 6.51
N ILE A 361 6.89 14.21 5.70
CA ILE A 361 7.99 13.38 6.16
C ILE A 361 8.87 14.20 7.11
N PRO A 362 9.21 13.70 8.33
CA PRO A 362 10.14 14.38 9.22
C PRO A 362 11.51 14.60 8.55
N GLU A 363 12.00 15.84 8.55
CA GLU A 363 13.34 16.16 8.02
C GLU A 363 14.46 15.63 8.93
N VAL A 364 14.21 15.65 10.24
CA VAL A 364 15.10 15.13 11.27
C VAL A 364 14.31 14.19 12.15
N LEU A 365 14.86 13.02 12.42
CA LEU A 365 14.27 12.02 13.31
C LEU A 365 14.86 12.07 14.72
N PRO A 366 14.08 11.74 15.77
CA PRO A 366 14.58 11.68 17.15
C PRO A 366 15.76 10.73 17.35
N SER A 367 15.88 9.67 16.55
CA SER A 367 17.03 8.76 16.58
C SER A 367 18.31 9.33 15.95
N GLY A 368 18.20 10.38 15.14
CA GLY A 368 19.29 10.87 14.28
C GLY A 368 19.55 10.00 13.05
N LEU A 369 18.82 8.90 12.87
CA LEU A 369 18.87 8.08 11.66
C LEU A 369 18.17 8.82 10.50
N PRO A 370 18.53 8.53 9.24
CA PRO A 370 17.81 9.11 8.10
C PRO A 370 16.37 8.59 8.08
N ALA A 371 15.41 9.48 7.77
CA ALA A 371 14.06 9.05 7.45
C ALA A 371 14.12 8.13 6.23
N VAL A 372 13.52 6.94 6.35
CA VAL A 372 13.47 6.04 5.21
C VAL A 372 12.51 6.62 4.18
N ASP A 373 13.07 6.97 3.04
CA ASP A 373 12.36 7.39 1.83
C ASP A 373 12.81 6.52 0.65
N ALA A 374 12.17 6.71 -0.51
CA ALA A 374 12.56 6.04 -1.76
C ALA A 374 14.06 6.20 -2.08
N LYS A 375 14.70 7.29 -1.66
CA LYS A 375 16.13 7.54 -1.87
C LYS A 375 16.99 6.69 -0.94
N PHE A 376 16.57 6.44 0.30
CA PHE A 376 17.24 5.55 1.23
C PHE A 376 17.20 4.10 0.74
N ALA A 377 16.03 3.61 0.32
CA ALA A 377 15.88 2.27 -0.24
C ALA A 377 16.77 2.07 -1.49
N ALA A 378 16.75 3.03 -2.42
CA ALA A 378 17.58 3.01 -3.62
C ALA A 378 19.09 3.09 -3.30
N ARG A 379 19.50 3.86 -2.27
CA ARG A 379 20.89 3.94 -1.81
C ARG A 379 21.37 2.64 -1.18
N LYS A 380 20.55 2.00 -0.34
CA LYS A 380 20.86 0.71 0.31
C LYS A 380 20.99 -0.41 -0.73
N GLN A 381 20.09 -0.47 -1.72
CA GLN A 381 20.21 -1.40 -2.85
C GLN A 381 21.51 -1.19 -3.65
N ARG A 382 21.87 0.07 -3.97
CA ARG A 382 23.13 0.37 -4.64
C ARG A 382 24.35 -0.03 -3.80
N GLN A 383 24.33 0.23 -2.49
CA GLN A 383 25.42 -0.15 -1.59
C GLN A 383 25.56 -1.67 -1.45
N LYS A 384 24.45 -2.43 -1.40
CA LYS A 384 24.47 -3.90 -1.39
C LYS A 384 25.05 -4.47 -2.68
N ASN A 385 24.74 -3.86 -3.82
CA ASN A 385 25.33 -4.22 -5.12
C ASN A 385 26.83 -3.88 -5.20
N LEU A 386 27.29 -2.88 -4.45
CA LEU A 386 28.71 -2.48 -4.36
C LEU A 386 29.50 -3.29 -3.32
N SER A 387 28.86 -3.81 -2.28
CA SER A 387 29.49 -4.59 -1.19
C SER A 387 29.69 -6.08 -1.50
N GLY A 388 29.46 -6.52 -2.74
CA GLY A 388 30.02 -7.78 -3.25
C GLY A 388 29.12 -9.02 -3.20
N ASP A 389 27.85 -8.94 -2.82
CA ASP A 389 26.89 -9.98 -3.19
C ASP A 389 26.39 -9.70 -4.60
N LYS A 390 27.15 -10.18 -5.60
CA LYS A 390 26.71 -10.13 -6.99
C LYS A 390 25.37 -10.89 -7.10
N PRO A 391 24.28 -10.27 -7.59
CA PRO A 391 23.20 -11.07 -8.14
C PRO A 391 23.77 -11.93 -9.26
N MET A 392 23.42 -13.22 -9.27
CA MET A 392 23.76 -14.13 -10.36
C MET A 392 23.45 -13.45 -11.70
N PRO A 393 24.38 -13.47 -12.66
CA PRO A 393 24.07 -12.95 -13.97
C PRO A 393 22.90 -13.75 -14.53
N LEU A 394 21.82 -13.06 -14.91
CA LEU A 394 20.83 -13.59 -15.83
C LEU A 394 21.60 -14.21 -17.00
N SER A 395 21.48 -15.54 -17.12
CA SER A 395 22.12 -16.32 -18.17
C SER A 395 21.65 -15.81 -19.53
N SER A 396 22.45 -14.96 -20.15
CA SER A 396 22.37 -14.65 -21.57
C SER A 396 22.90 -15.84 -22.37
N LYS A 397 22.13 -16.94 -22.40
CA LYS A 397 22.29 -18.02 -23.37
C LYS A 397 20.92 -18.33 -23.96
N ASN A 398 20.51 -17.45 -24.87
CA ASN A 398 19.86 -17.78 -26.15
C ASN A 398 19.47 -16.47 -26.83
N ASN A 399 20.49 -15.75 -27.33
CA ASN A 399 20.28 -14.79 -28.40
C ASN A 399 21.54 -14.72 -29.27
N LYS A 400 21.90 -15.88 -29.84
CA LYS A 400 22.81 -16.03 -30.96
C LYS A 400 22.29 -17.13 -31.88
N GLN A 401 21.08 -16.94 -32.41
CA GLN A 401 20.61 -17.63 -33.62
C GLN A 401 19.35 -16.98 -34.23
N MET A 402 19.28 -15.65 -34.23
CA MET A 402 18.39 -14.89 -35.14
C MET A 402 19.07 -13.56 -35.50
N ALA A 403 20.31 -13.65 -35.96
CA ALA A 403 21.04 -12.54 -36.58
C ALA A 403 22.09 -13.12 -37.54
N SER A 404 21.65 -14.03 -38.44
CA SER A 404 22.46 -14.49 -39.58
C SER A 404 21.58 -15.00 -40.73
N SER A 405 20.40 -14.41 -40.91
CA SER A 405 19.46 -14.75 -42.00
C SER A 405 19.09 -13.53 -42.85
N ILE A 406 19.95 -12.49 -42.85
CA ILE A 406 19.82 -11.32 -43.71
C ILE A 406 21.20 -11.02 -44.31
N ASN A 407 21.69 -11.95 -45.14
CA ASN A 407 22.70 -11.73 -46.19
C ASN A 407 23.07 -13.09 -46.79
N ASN A 408 22.19 -13.64 -47.63
CA ASN A 408 22.54 -14.56 -48.71
C ASN A 408 21.26 -14.94 -49.45
N GLN A 409 20.76 -14.02 -50.27
CA GLN A 409 19.96 -14.33 -51.46
C GLN A 409 19.83 -13.03 -52.28
N GLN A 410 20.96 -12.55 -52.78
CA GLN A 410 20.97 -11.54 -53.82
C GLN A 410 22.15 -11.79 -54.76
N GLN A 411 22.07 -12.91 -55.46
CA GLN A 411 22.70 -13.16 -56.76
C GLN A 411 22.06 -14.45 -57.31
N ASP A 412 21.77 -14.44 -58.61
CA ASP A 412 21.18 -15.52 -59.42
C ASP A 412 19.65 -15.56 -59.50
N ASN A 413 19.07 -14.68 -60.32
CA ASN A 413 18.48 -15.11 -61.59
C ASN A 413 18.07 -13.91 -62.46
N VAL A 414 18.90 -13.65 -63.48
CA VAL A 414 18.52 -12.95 -64.70
C VAL A 414 18.01 -14.00 -65.68
N LYS A 415 16.75 -13.90 -66.13
CA LYS A 415 16.32 -13.94 -67.54
C LYS A 415 14.80 -14.11 -67.70
N GLU A 416 14.24 -13.17 -68.48
CA GLU A 416 13.15 -13.29 -69.50
C GLU A 416 11.85 -14.01 -69.07
N VAL A 417 10.64 -13.47 -69.27
CA VAL A 417 10.03 -13.13 -70.57
C VAL A 417 8.85 -12.16 -70.38
N SER A 418 8.71 -11.28 -71.38
CA SER A 418 7.66 -10.33 -71.79
C SER A 418 6.18 -10.58 -71.49
N GLY A 419 5.42 -9.47 -71.51
CA GLY A 419 4.04 -9.33 -72.00
C GLY A 419 3.11 -8.70 -70.95
N ASP A 420 2.74 -7.42 -71.08
CA ASP A 420 1.51 -6.94 -71.77
C ASP A 420 0.23 -7.41 -71.03
N ILE A 421 -0.81 -6.65 -70.69
CA ILE A 421 -1.41 -5.39 -71.16
C ILE A 421 -2.51 -5.04 -70.12
N TYR A 422 -2.84 -3.74 -70.01
CA TYR A 422 -4.07 -3.09 -69.51
C TYR A 422 -5.28 -3.95 -69.05
N GLU A 423 -5.78 -3.70 -67.84
CA GLU A 423 -7.03 -2.94 -67.52
C GLU A 423 -7.19 -2.73 -66.01
#